data_AF-A0A1I7RIT3-F1
#
_entry.id   AF-A0A1I7RIT3-F1
#
_cell.length_a   1.000
_cell.length_b   1.000
_cell.length_c   1.000
_cell.angle_alpha   90.00
_cell.angle_beta   90.00
_cell.angle_gamma   90.00
#
_symmetry.space_group_name_H-M   'P 1'
#
loop_
_entity.id
_entity.type
_entity.pdbx_description
1 polymer ?
#
loop_
_entity_poly.entity_id
_entity_poly.type
_entity_poly.pdbx_seq_one_letter_code
_entity_poly.pdbx_strand_id
1 'polypeptide(L)'
;MNMLFASLLLICGLSSGLAKSFGKLNCSDHVHNLVVANSDFSHQKPSYITFLTADIYNHDHSPSCAFGRPNVPLPGFVKFLDGELHVTKYYDVLKDGVLKATVRSSFFEKPICLNGESQYLALPNSMCQFKISDFMNHDIVRVLEEPGVHTLQEITERIGLNSTIELPEPPSFLGISLLDLLSGEFAFGFQIETNGQTVMDVMIPTNHKWLQIGVADNSVKDEDESGSEEE
;
A
#
# COMPACT_ATOMS: atom_id res chain seq x y z
N MET A 1 -6.82 -64.80 33.31
CA MET A 1 -5.86 -64.92 32.19
C MET A 1 -6.66 -64.82 30.90
N ASN A 2 -6.65 -63.63 30.29
CA ASN A 2 -6.97 -63.25 28.89
C ASN A 2 -8.39 -63.61 28.34
N MET A 3 -9.11 -62.78 27.57
CA MET A 3 -8.98 -61.45 26.96
C MET A 3 -10.42 -61.03 26.59
N LEU A 4 -10.91 -59.87 27.04
CA LEU A 4 -11.05 -58.61 26.30
C LEU A 4 -12.08 -58.57 25.13
N PHE A 5 -13.17 -57.84 25.41
CA PHE A 5 -13.91 -56.89 24.56
C PHE A 5 -14.52 -57.36 23.23
N ALA A 6 -15.84 -57.63 23.28
CA ALA A 6 -16.75 -57.48 22.16
C ALA A 6 -17.86 -56.50 22.59
N SER A 7 -17.67 -55.20 22.33
CA SER A 7 -18.70 -54.16 22.38
C SER A 7 -18.14 -52.86 21.79
N LEU A 8 -18.34 -52.64 20.49
CA LEU A 8 -18.70 -51.37 19.85
C LEU A 8 -18.61 -51.54 18.33
N LEU A 9 -19.76 -51.77 17.71
CA LEU A 9 -19.97 -51.60 16.28
C LEU A 9 -21.30 -50.85 16.16
N LEU A 10 -21.32 -49.85 15.27
CA LEU A 10 -22.35 -48.82 15.06
C LEU A 10 -22.27 -47.57 15.94
N ILE A 11 -21.35 -46.65 15.60
CA ILE A 11 -21.70 -45.27 15.24
C ILE A 11 -20.74 -44.81 14.11
N CYS A 12 -20.97 -45.27 12.88
CA CYS A 12 -20.56 -44.52 11.69
C CYS A 12 -21.69 -43.53 11.39
N GLY A 13 -21.75 -42.45 12.16
CA GLY A 13 -22.74 -41.40 12.04
C GLY A 13 -22.07 -40.07 11.77
N LEU A 14 -21.95 -39.72 10.48
CA LEU A 14 -22.04 -38.36 9.97
C LEU A 14 -21.33 -37.26 10.79
N SER A 15 -20.00 -37.26 10.80
CA SER A 15 -19.26 -35.99 10.79
C SER A 15 -19.03 -35.58 9.35
N SER A 16 -20.12 -35.23 8.65
CA SER A 16 -20.03 -34.33 7.50
C SER A 16 -19.47 -33.03 8.06
N GLY A 17 -18.15 -32.90 8.00
CA GLY A 17 -17.48 -31.65 8.27
C GLY A 17 -18.18 -30.57 7.46
N LEU A 18 -18.89 -29.69 8.15
CA LEU A 18 -19.21 -28.37 7.64
C LEU A 18 -17.87 -27.66 7.48
N ALA A 19 -17.17 -27.96 6.38
CA ALA A 19 -16.31 -26.97 5.77
C ALA A 19 -17.23 -25.80 5.48
N LYS A 20 -17.26 -24.81 6.39
CA LYS A 20 -17.76 -23.49 6.04
C LYS A 20 -16.88 -23.06 4.87
N SER A 21 -17.41 -23.21 3.66
CA SER A 21 -17.00 -22.39 2.54
C SER A 21 -17.25 -20.96 3.02
N PHE A 22 -16.22 -20.33 3.56
CA PHE A 22 -16.21 -18.89 3.72
C PHE A 22 -16.41 -18.37 2.30
N GLY A 23 -17.59 -17.81 2.05
CA GLY A 23 -17.93 -17.26 0.74
C GLY A 23 -16.83 -16.29 0.33
N LYS A 24 -16.49 -16.30 -0.96
CA LYS A 24 -15.60 -15.32 -1.56
C LYS A 24 -16.04 -13.93 -1.07
N LEU A 25 -15.19 -13.24 -0.32
CA LEU A 25 -15.54 -11.94 0.22
C LEU A 25 -15.75 -11.00 -0.97
N ASN A 26 -16.95 -10.46 -1.13
CA ASN A 26 -17.25 -9.62 -2.28
C ASN A 26 -16.55 -8.27 -2.14
N CYS A 27 -15.82 -7.87 -3.18
CA CYS A 27 -15.15 -6.59 -3.24
C CYS A 27 -16.16 -5.47 -3.52
N SER A 28 -16.62 -4.80 -2.47
CA SER A 28 -17.44 -3.59 -2.61
C SER A 28 -16.59 -2.35 -2.90
N ASP A 29 -16.95 -1.62 -3.96
CA ASP A 29 -16.34 -0.35 -4.35
C ASP A 29 -16.46 0.71 -3.25
N HIS A 30 -15.47 1.61 -3.16
CA HIS A 30 -15.31 2.64 -2.12
C HIS A 30 -15.19 2.14 -0.68
N VAL A 31 -15.17 0.81 -0.47
CA VAL A 31 -15.10 0.21 0.87
C VAL A 31 -13.84 -0.64 0.99
N HIS A 32 -13.76 -1.68 0.17
CA HIS A 32 -12.67 -2.66 0.30
C HIS A 32 -11.49 -2.32 -0.60
N ASN A 33 -11.66 -1.45 -1.60
CA ASN A 33 -10.60 -0.96 -2.47
C ASN A 33 -10.14 0.47 -2.12
N LEU A 34 -10.60 1.02 -0.99
CA LEU A 34 -10.28 2.39 -0.55
C LEU A 34 -8.96 2.46 0.24
N VAL A 35 -8.01 3.23 -0.27
CA VAL A 35 -6.76 3.57 0.40
C VAL A 35 -6.83 4.99 0.96
N VAL A 36 -6.38 5.17 2.20
CA VAL A 36 -6.27 6.49 2.82
C VAL A 36 -4.79 6.80 3.09
N ALA A 37 -4.36 8.01 2.75
CA ALA A 37 -3.03 8.53 3.00
C ALA A 37 -3.09 9.88 3.74
N ASN A 38 -2.18 10.08 4.68
CA ASN A 38 -2.06 11.32 5.45
C ASN A 38 -0.58 11.59 5.74
N SER A 39 -0.25 12.86 5.97
CA SER A 39 1.02 13.23 6.58
C SER A 39 1.11 12.80 8.04
N ASP A 40 2.35 12.69 8.54
CA ASP A 40 2.60 12.44 9.95
C ASP A 40 2.54 13.76 10.73
N PHE A 41 1.49 13.92 11.54
CA PHE A 41 1.28 15.11 12.35
C PHE A 41 2.04 15.08 13.69
N SER A 42 2.80 14.03 14.00
CA SER A 42 3.64 13.98 15.21
C SER A 42 4.75 15.04 15.19
N HIS A 43 5.23 15.37 14.00
CA HIS A 43 6.25 16.39 13.77
C HIS A 43 5.82 17.33 12.66
N GLN A 44 5.12 18.41 13.03
CA GLN A 44 4.51 19.32 12.07
C GLN A 44 5.50 19.76 10.98
N LYS A 45 5.19 19.34 9.75
CA LYS A 45 5.92 19.74 8.55
C LYS A 45 5.25 20.96 7.93
N PRO A 46 6.03 21.79 7.23
CA PRO A 46 5.52 23.00 6.61
C PRO A 46 4.64 22.74 5.38
N SER A 47 4.71 21.55 4.79
CA SER A 47 3.74 21.08 3.82
C SER A 47 3.21 19.72 4.26
N TYR A 48 1.91 19.51 4.14
CA TYR A 48 1.28 18.27 4.59
C TYR A 48 0.02 17.96 3.78
N ILE A 49 -0.33 16.68 3.72
CA ILE A 49 -1.56 16.16 3.12
C ILE A 49 -2.53 15.77 4.21
N THR A 50 -3.78 16.18 4.05
CA THR A 50 -4.92 15.73 4.85
C THR A 50 -5.92 14.98 3.99
N PHE A 51 -6.36 13.83 4.48
CA PHE A 51 -7.48 13.04 3.96
C PHE A 51 -7.36 12.66 2.48
N LEU A 52 -6.16 12.33 2.00
CA LEU A 52 -6.01 11.81 0.64
C LEU A 52 -6.63 10.43 0.56
N THR A 53 -7.61 10.28 -0.31
CA THR A 53 -8.34 9.03 -0.54
C THR A 53 -8.26 8.62 -1.99
N ALA A 54 -8.09 7.32 -2.22
CA ALA A 54 -8.05 6.75 -3.56
C ALA A 54 -8.64 5.36 -3.60
N ASP A 55 -9.33 5.04 -4.70
CA ASP A 55 -9.79 3.69 -4.99
C ASP A 55 -8.81 2.97 -5.90
N ILE A 56 -8.68 1.67 -5.65
CA ILE A 56 -7.82 0.78 -6.42
C ILE A 56 -8.66 -0.11 -7.33
N TYR A 57 -8.26 -0.20 -8.59
CA TYR A 57 -8.93 -1.02 -9.60
C TYR A 57 -7.92 -1.92 -10.31
N ASN A 58 -8.39 -3.07 -10.78
CA ASN A 58 -7.62 -3.95 -11.64
C ASN A 58 -7.63 -3.49 -13.10
N HIS A 59 -6.89 -4.19 -13.97
CA HIS A 59 -6.82 -3.90 -15.40
C HIS A 59 -8.22 -3.87 -16.10
N ASP A 60 -9.22 -4.58 -15.56
CA ASP A 60 -10.58 -4.60 -16.07
C ASP A 60 -11.48 -3.50 -15.47
N HIS A 61 -10.90 -2.50 -14.79
CA HIS A 61 -11.61 -1.43 -14.06
C HIS A 61 -12.58 -1.93 -12.99
N SER A 62 -12.38 -3.13 -12.48
CA SER A 62 -13.16 -3.66 -11.34
C SER A 62 -12.45 -3.34 -10.01
N PRO A 63 -13.20 -3.07 -8.92
CA PRO A 63 -12.62 -2.81 -7.60
C PRO A 63 -11.65 -3.93 -7.20
N SER A 64 -10.44 -3.55 -6.75
CA SER A 64 -9.41 -4.51 -6.38
C SER A 64 -9.21 -4.57 -4.87
N CYS A 65 -9.42 -5.75 -4.30
CA CYS A 65 -9.19 -6.04 -2.90
C CYS A 65 -8.82 -7.50 -2.70
N ALA A 66 -8.17 -7.82 -1.58
CA ALA A 66 -7.97 -9.19 -1.10
C ALA A 66 -8.19 -9.22 0.42
N PHE A 67 -8.83 -10.27 0.93
CA PHE A 67 -9.21 -10.37 2.36
C PHE A 67 -9.94 -9.13 2.89
N GLY A 68 -10.80 -8.53 2.05
CA GLY A 68 -11.57 -7.33 2.41
C GLY A 68 -10.74 -6.06 2.59
N ARG A 69 -9.52 -6.01 2.06
CA ARG A 69 -8.64 -4.83 2.11
C ARG A 69 -8.13 -4.46 0.72
N PRO A 70 -7.72 -3.21 0.49
CA PRO A 70 -7.26 -2.78 -0.82
C PRO A 70 -6.05 -3.59 -1.25
N ASN A 71 -6.11 -4.08 -2.49
CA ASN A 71 -5.04 -4.80 -3.14
C ASN A 71 -4.65 -4.04 -4.38
N VAL A 72 -3.36 -3.76 -4.54
CA VAL A 72 -2.82 -3.00 -5.68
C VAL A 72 -2.32 -3.99 -6.73
N PRO A 73 -3.03 -4.18 -7.84
CA PRO A 73 -2.57 -4.99 -8.94
C PRO A 73 -1.60 -4.19 -9.81
N LEU A 74 -0.64 -4.89 -10.42
CA LEU A 74 0.26 -4.35 -11.43
C LEU A 74 0.16 -5.21 -12.70
N PRO A 75 -0.29 -4.67 -13.84
CA PRO A 75 -0.85 -3.33 -14.02
C PRO A 75 -2.23 -3.18 -13.34
N GLY A 76 -2.66 -1.94 -13.18
CA GLY A 76 -3.90 -1.58 -12.48
C GLY A 76 -4.19 -0.09 -12.57
N PHE A 77 -5.15 0.40 -11.79
CA PHE A 77 -5.48 1.82 -11.74
C PHE A 77 -5.66 2.30 -10.31
N VAL A 78 -5.25 3.54 -10.07
CA VAL A 78 -5.52 4.29 -8.83
C VAL A 78 -6.35 5.50 -9.20
N LYS A 79 -7.54 5.62 -8.63
CA LYS A 79 -8.43 6.77 -8.83
C LYS A 79 -8.47 7.59 -7.55
N PHE A 80 -7.88 8.77 -7.58
CA PHE A 80 -7.99 9.70 -6.46
C PHE A 80 -9.42 10.25 -6.35
N LEU A 81 -9.94 10.29 -5.13
CA LEU A 81 -11.30 10.73 -4.84
C LEU A 81 -11.31 12.12 -4.22
N ASP A 82 -10.47 12.31 -3.20
CA ASP A 82 -10.40 13.54 -2.43
C ASP A 82 -9.03 13.68 -1.77
N GLY A 83 -8.71 14.88 -1.31
CA GLY A 83 -7.49 15.19 -0.57
C GLY A 83 -7.15 16.67 -0.64
N GLU A 84 -6.49 17.16 0.40
CA GLU A 84 -5.98 18.53 0.46
C GLU A 84 -4.48 18.51 0.70
N LEU A 85 -3.76 19.29 -0.10
CA LEU A 85 -2.38 19.63 0.12
C LEU A 85 -2.31 21.02 0.75
N HIS A 86 -1.73 21.10 1.93
CA HIS A 86 -1.48 22.35 2.64
C HIS A 86 -0.01 22.71 2.48
N VAL A 87 0.29 23.89 1.95
CA VAL A 87 1.64 24.43 1.79
C VAL A 87 1.73 25.75 2.55
N THR A 88 2.47 25.78 3.65
CA THR A 88 2.51 26.96 4.53
C THR A 88 3.47 28.05 4.05
N LYS A 89 4.48 27.69 3.27
CA LYS A 89 5.44 28.63 2.68
C LYS A 89 6.07 28.06 1.42
N TYR A 90 6.65 28.94 0.62
CA TYR A 90 7.31 28.59 -0.63
C TYR A 90 8.57 27.76 -0.40
N TYR A 91 8.79 26.79 -1.28
CA TYR A 91 10.00 25.99 -1.39
C TYR A 91 10.41 25.84 -2.84
N ASP A 92 11.70 25.63 -3.09
CA ASP A 92 12.23 25.38 -4.42
C ASP A 92 12.47 23.88 -4.60
N VAL A 93 11.37 23.12 -4.62
CA VAL A 93 11.36 21.66 -4.80
C VAL A 93 11.83 21.29 -6.21
N LEU A 94 11.57 22.13 -7.20
CA LEU A 94 11.98 21.87 -8.58
C LEU A 94 13.50 21.90 -8.75
N LYS A 95 14.20 22.77 -8.01
CA LYS A 95 15.66 22.91 -8.11
C LYS A 95 16.42 21.75 -7.48
N ASP A 96 16.05 21.35 -6.26
CA ASP A 96 16.81 20.36 -5.47
C ASP A 96 15.96 19.36 -4.68
N GLY A 97 14.67 19.28 -4.99
CA GLY A 97 13.73 18.37 -4.34
C GLY A 97 14.08 16.90 -4.55
N VAL A 98 14.25 16.19 -3.44
CA VAL A 98 14.46 14.75 -3.40
C VAL A 98 13.33 14.08 -2.63
N LEU A 99 12.72 13.09 -3.26
CA LEU A 99 11.77 12.19 -2.64
C LEU A 99 12.54 11.01 -2.04
N LYS A 100 12.42 10.81 -0.73
CA LYS A 100 13.04 9.75 0.05
C LYS A 100 11.98 8.75 0.50
N ALA A 101 12.10 7.50 0.06
CA ALA A 101 11.18 6.44 0.39
C ALA A 101 11.59 5.70 1.68
N THR A 102 10.59 5.31 2.45
CA THR A 102 10.65 4.30 3.49
C THR A 102 9.69 3.19 3.12
N VAL A 103 10.17 1.95 2.98
CA VAL A 103 9.35 0.83 2.57
C VAL A 103 9.51 -0.28 3.59
N ARG A 104 8.41 -0.67 4.23
CA ARG A 104 8.36 -1.79 5.17
C ARG A 104 7.51 -2.90 4.59
N SER A 105 7.83 -4.12 4.96
CA SER A 105 7.04 -5.31 4.61
C SER A 105 6.77 -6.11 5.87
N SER A 106 5.68 -6.88 5.88
CA SER A 106 5.43 -7.85 6.95
C SER A 106 6.38 -9.05 6.91
N PHE A 107 7.03 -9.31 5.77
CA PHE A 107 7.93 -10.46 5.56
C PHE A 107 9.38 -10.20 5.96
N PHE A 108 9.79 -8.94 6.07
CA PHE A 108 11.16 -8.54 6.35
C PHE A 108 11.26 -7.83 7.70
N GLU A 109 12.20 -8.25 8.55
CA GLU A 109 12.42 -7.62 9.86
C GLU A 109 12.90 -6.16 9.73
N LYS A 110 13.80 -5.91 8.77
CA LYS A 110 14.31 -4.56 8.47
C LYS A 110 13.48 -3.92 7.35
N PRO A 111 13.28 -2.59 7.39
CA PRO A 111 12.73 -1.87 6.25
C PRO A 111 13.56 -2.14 4.98
N ILE A 112 12.95 -2.22 3.81
CA ILE A 112 13.65 -2.32 2.53
C ILE A 112 14.39 -1.00 2.24
N CYS A 113 13.66 0.10 2.40
CA CYS A 113 14.19 1.47 2.40
C CYS A 113 13.87 2.13 3.73
N LEU A 114 14.77 2.97 4.23
CA LEU A 114 14.55 3.83 5.39
C LEU A 114 15.06 5.24 5.07
N ASN A 115 14.15 6.21 4.99
CA ASN A 115 14.46 7.62 4.69
C ASN A 115 15.38 7.79 3.46
N GLY A 116 15.12 7.04 2.39
CA GLY A 116 15.90 7.11 1.15
C GLY A 116 17.15 6.24 1.11
N GLU A 117 17.47 5.55 2.20
CA GLU A 117 18.61 4.63 2.27
C GLU A 117 18.14 3.17 2.18
N SER A 118 18.75 2.42 1.26
CA SER A 118 18.56 0.98 1.18
C SER A 118 19.16 0.29 2.39
N GLN A 119 18.43 -0.66 2.96
CA GLN A 119 18.92 -1.49 4.06
C GLN A 119 19.50 -2.83 3.57
N TYR A 120 19.49 -3.06 2.25
CA TYR A 120 19.93 -4.31 1.63
C TYR A 120 21.02 -4.03 0.61
N LEU A 121 22.15 -4.73 0.71
CA LEU A 121 23.31 -4.54 -0.17
C LEU A 121 22.97 -4.75 -1.66
N ALA A 122 22.02 -5.64 -1.95
CA ALA A 122 21.59 -5.93 -3.32
C ALA A 122 20.71 -4.82 -3.94
N LEU A 123 20.25 -3.85 -3.15
CA LEU A 123 19.37 -2.77 -3.58
C LEU A 123 20.13 -1.43 -3.50
N PRO A 124 20.37 -0.72 -4.61
CA PRO A 124 21.07 0.56 -4.57
C PRO A 124 20.18 1.67 -3.99
N ASN A 125 20.78 2.66 -3.32
CA ASN A 125 20.05 3.80 -2.74
C ASN A 125 19.23 4.57 -3.78
N SER A 126 19.62 4.56 -5.06
CA SER A 126 18.84 5.17 -6.16
C SER A 126 17.46 4.55 -6.38
N MET A 127 17.15 3.40 -5.77
CA MET A 127 15.80 2.82 -5.74
C MET A 127 14.99 3.25 -4.51
N CYS A 128 15.62 3.92 -3.54
CA CYS A 128 14.98 4.47 -2.35
C CYS A 128 14.91 6.01 -2.39
N GLN A 129 15.71 6.67 -3.22
CA GLN A 129 15.72 8.13 -3.39
C GLN A 129 15.54 8.51 -4.86
N PHE A 130 14.69 9.50 -5.12
CA PHE A 130 14.35 9.95 -6.47
C PHE A 130 14.38 11.47 -6.51
N LYS A 131 14.88 12.07 -7.59
CA LYS A 131 14.67 13.50 -7.82
C LYS A 131 13.22 13.71 -8.21
N ILE A 132 12.58 14.70 -7.61
CA ILE A 132 11.15 14.95 -7.85
C ILE A 132 10.90 15.31 -9.32
N SER A 133 11.80 16.07 -9.93
CA SER A 133 11.73 16.43 -11.36
C SER A 133 11.83 15.24 -12.33
N ASP A 134 12.39 14.11 -11.91
CA ASP A 134 12.49 12.92 -12.76
C ASP A 134 11.20 12.08 -12.75
N PHE A 135 10.34 12.25 -11.72
CA PHE A 135 9.16 11.43 -11.51
C PHE A 135 7.84 12.19 -11.61
N MET A 136 7.81 13.47 -11.24
CA MET A 136 6.60 14.29 -11.21
C MET A 136 6.65 15.33 -12.34
N ASN A 137 5.51 15.55 -13.00
CA ASN A 137 5.37 16.65 -13.95
C ASN A 137 5.63 17.99 -13.23
N HIS A 138 6.35 18.89 -13.89
CA HIS A 138 6.62 20.27 -13.46
C HIS A 138 5.38 20.98 -12.91
N ASP A 139 4.20 20.77 -13.49
CA ASP A 139 2.98 21.41 -13.03
C ASP A 139 2.54 20.91 -11.64
N ILE A 140 2.72 19.62 -11.34
CA ILE A 140 2.48 19.07 -9.99
C ILE A 140 3.51 19.62 -9.01
N VAL A 141 4.77 19.72 -9.44
CA VAL A 141 5.84 20.27 -8.60
C VAL A 141 5.53 21.72 -8.23
N ARG A 142 5.04 22.54 -9.15
CA ARG A 142 4.63 23.93 -8.85
C ARG A 142 3.55 24.01 -7.78
N VAL A 143 2.56 23.13 -7.82
CA VAL A 143 1.52 23.06 -6.78
C VAL A 143 2.15 22.77 -5.40
N LEU A 144 3.17 21.90 -5.32
CA LEU A 144 3.89 21.61 -4.07
C LEU A 144 4.67 22.82 -3.53
N GLU A 145 4.97 23.80 -4.36
CA GLU A 145 5.73 25.01 -4.02
C GLU A 145 4.85 26.22 -3.70
N GLU A 146 3.64 26.27 -4.26
CA GLU A 146 2.70 27.38 -4.09
C GLU A 146 2.08 27.39 -2.68
N PRO A 147 2.26 28.45 -1.86
CA PRO A 147 1.62 28.54 -0.56
C PRO A 147 0.10 28.60 -0.69
N GLY A 148 -0.61 27.78 0.08
CA GLY A 148 -2.06 27.69 0.03
C GLY A 148 -2.58 26.33 0.45
N VAL A 149 -3.91 26.17 0.36
CA VAL A 149 -4.58 24.88 0.44
C VAL A 149 -5.03 24.54 -0.97
N HIS A 150 -4.54 23.42 -1.50
CA HIS A 150 -4.83 22.94 -2.84
C HIS A 150 -5.63 21.66 -2.73
N THR A 151 -6.86 21.67 -3.24
CA THR A 151 -7.71 20.48 -3.26
C THR A 151 -7.37 19.62 -4.47
N LEU A 152 -7.62 18.31 -4.39
CA LEU A 152 -7.46 17.43 -5.54
C LEU A 152 -8.22 17.94 -6.77
N GLN A 153 -9.43 18.46 -6.58
CA GLN A 153 -10.24 19.03 -7.67
C GLN A 153 -9.54 20.22 -8.33
N GLU A 154 -9.06 21.18 -7.54
CA GLU A 154 -8.33 22.35 -8.04
C GLU A 154 -7.06 21.93 -8.80
N ILE A 155 -6.30 20.98 -8.24
CA ILE A 155 -5.08 20.47 -8.85
C ILE A 155 -5.42 19.87 -10.22
N THR A 156 -6.39 18.95 -10.26
CA THR A 156 -6.83 18.24 -11.47
C THR A 156 -7.27 19.22 -12.57
N GLU A 157 -8.03 20.26 -12.20
CA GLU A 157 -8.48 21.32 -13.13
C GLU A 157 -7.32 22.18 -13.65
N ARG A 158 -6.37 22.57 -12.79
CA ARG A 158 -5.23 23.44 -13.17
C ARG A 158 -4.25 22.76 -14.11
N ILE A 159 -3.96 21.48 -13.89
CA ILE A 159 -2.89 20.77 -14.59
C ILE A 159 -3.41 19.80 -15.67
N GLY A 160 -4.73 19.68 -15.82
CA GLY A 160 -5.37 18.81 -16.79
C GLY A 160 -5.06 17.33 -16.59
N LEU A 161 -4.72 16.91 -15.36
CA LEU A 161 -4.48 15.51 -15.05
C LEU A 161 -5.80 14.75 -15.02
N ASN A 162 -5.76 13.47 -15.39
CA ASN A 162 -6.82 12.54 -15.04
C ASN A 162 -6.65 12.17 -13.56
N SER A 163 -7.73 12.21 -12.78
CA SER A 163 -7.72 11.75 -11.38
C SER A 163 -7.43 10.25 -11.26
N THR A 164 -7.43 9.53 -12.39
CA THR A 164 -7.02 8.13 -12.49
C THR A 164 -5.61 8.02 -13.05
N ILE A 165 -4.71 7.39 -12.30
CA ILE A 165 -3.36 7.00 -12.71
C ILE A 165 -3.36 5.52 -13.08
N GLU A 166 -2.75 5.19 -14.22
CA GLU A 166 -2.45 3.83 -14.61
C GLU A 166 -1.15 3.36 -13.92
N LEU A 167 -1.23 2.21 -13.26
CA LEU A 167 -0.09 1.56 -12.64
C LEU A 167 0.65 0.76 -13.70
N PRO A 168 1.99 0.89 -13.79
CA PRO A 168 2.76 0.22 -14.80
C PRO A 168 2.75 -1.31 -14.61
N GLU A 169 3.11 -2.02 -15.67
CA GLU A 169 3.46 -3.42 -15.55
C GLU A 169 4.63 -3.60 -14.58
N PRO A 170 4.66 -4.71 -13.81
CA PRO A 170 5.75 -4.96 -12.88
C PRO A 170 7.04 -5.18 -13.68
N PRO A 171 8.14 -4.49 -13.34
CA PRO A 171 9.39 -4.66 -14.07
C PRO A 171 9.92 -6.09 -13.88
N SER A 172 10.28 -6.76 -14.97
CA SER A 172 10.93 -8.08 -14.87
C SER A 172 12.41 -7.92 -14.52
N PHE A 173 12.90 -8.58 -13.48
CA PHE A 173 14.33 -8.61 -13.14
C PHE A 173 14.84 -10.06 -13.18
N LEU A 174 15.85 -10.31 -14.02
CA LEU A 174 16.47 -11.64 -14.17
C LEU A 174 15.48 -12.78 -14.50
N GLY A 175 14.40 -12.47 -15.23
CA GLY A 175 13.38 -13.47 -15.60
C GLY A 175 12.40 -13.84 -14.49
N ILE A 176 12.45 -13.17 -13.33
CA ILE A 176 11.44 -13.23 -12.28
C ILE A 176 10.63 -11.93 -12.35
N SER A 177 9.31 -12.02 -12.25
CA SER A 177 8.46 -10.84 -12.19
C SER A 177 8.67 -10.13 -10.84
N LEU A 178 8.81 -8.80 -10.80
CA LEU A 178 8.84 -8.09 -9.52
C LEU A 178 7.59 -8.38 -8.69
N LEU A 179 6.45 -8.73 -9.30
CA LEU A 179 5.27 -9.16 -8.55
C LEU A 179 5.50 -10.44 -7.76
N ASP A 180 6.30 -11.39 -8.24
CA ASP A 180 6.60 -12.60 -7.46
C ASP A 180 7.46 -12.29 -6.23
N LEU A 181 8.18 -11.15 -6.26
CA LEU A 181 9.01 -10.64 -5.17
C LEU A 181 8.30 -9.60 -4.28
N LEU A 182 7.38 -8.82 -4.86
CA LEU A 182 6.64 -7.72 -4.24
C LEU A 182 5.19 -8.08 -3.93
N SER A 183 4.74 -9.30 -4.24
CA SER A 183 3.42 -9.75 -3.79
C SER A 183 3.46 -9.86 -2.28
N GLY A 184 2.56 -9.17 -1.59
CA GLY A 184 2.57 -9.19 -0.14
C GLY A 184 1.98 -7.96 0.50
N GLU A 185 2.37 -7.74 1.75
CA GLU A 185 1.88 -6.68 2.61
C GLU A 185 2.98 -5.67 2.87
N PHE A 186 2.73 -4.41 2.49
CA PHE A 186 3.71 -3.33 2.51
C PHE A 186 3.16 -2.07 3.17
N ALA A 187 4.04 -1.27 3.74
CA ALA A 187 3.73 0.08 4.18
C ALA A 187 4.78 1.03 3.59
N PHE A 188 4.32 2.10 2.97
CA PHE A 188 5.13 3.09 2.28
C PHE A 188 5.10 4.39 3.07
N GLY A 189 6.26 5.03 3.17
CA GLY A 189 6.43 6.39 3.64
C GLY A 189 7.24 7.16 2.63
N PHE A 190 6.85 8.39 2.34
CA PHE A 190 7.58 9.27 1.44
C PHE A 190 7.88 10.57 2.16
N GLN A 191 9.10 11.06 1.99
CA GLN A 191 9.54 12.36 2.50
C GLN A 191 10.02 13.20 1.34
N ILE A 192 9.62 14.46 1.28
CA ILE A 192 10.18 15.44 0.34
C ILE A 192 11.19 16.28 1.10
N GLU A 193 12.42 16.30 0.61
CA GLU A 193 13.51 17.11 1.11
C GLU A 193 13.96 18.12 0.06
N THR A 194 14.12 19.38 0.45
CA THR A 194 14.67 20.47 -0.36
C THR A 194 15.50 21.36 0.54
N ASN A 195 16.61 21.89 0.03
CA ASN A 195 17.57 22.69 0.80
C ASN A 195 18.02 21.99 2.11
N GLY A 196 18.11 20.66 2.10
CA GLY A 196 18.48 19.83 3.26
C GLY A 196 17.44 19.78 4.38
N GLN A 197 16.20 20.23 4.14
CA GLN A 197 15.10 20.19 5.10
C GLN A 197 13.95 19.32 4.58
N THR A 198 13.44 18.40 5.41
CA THR A 198 12.22 17.67 5.10
C THR A 198 11.03 18.61 5.20
N VAL A 199 10.41 18.91 4.07
CA VAL A 199 9.28 19.86 3.98
C VAL A 199 7.93 19.17 4.03
N MET A 200 7.89 17.87 3.76
CA MET A 200 6.67 17.08 3.74
C MET A 200 6.98 15.62 4.02
N ASP A 201 6.04 14.92 4.65
CA ASP A 201 6.01 13.48 4.74
C ASP A 201 4.59 12.96 4.45
N VAL A 202 4.49 11.72 3.99
CA VAL A 202 3.22 11.03 3.72
C VAL A 202 3.40 9.56 4.06
N MET A 203 2.41 8.97 4.73
CA MET A 203 2.35 7.53 4.98
C MET A 203 1.18 6.91 4.20
N ILE A 204 1.42 5.70 3.65
CA ILE A 204 0.45 4.96 2.84
C ILE A 204 0.55 3.45 3.17
N PRO A 205 -0.54 2.77 3.56
CA PRO A 205 -1.84 3.31 3.92
C PRO A 205 -1.83 3.85 5.36
N THR A 206 -2.85 4.62 5.73
CA THR A 206 -3.08 5.10 7.10
C THR A 206 -4.32 4.48 7.75
N ASN A 207 -5.26 3.99 6.95
CA ASN A 207 -6.44 3.24 7.41
C ASN A 207 -6.14 1.76 7.72
N HIS A 208 -4.97 1.26 7.32
CA HIS A 208 -4.52 -0.10 7.59
C HIS A 208 -3.04 -0.11 7.97
N LYS A 209 -2.59 -1.17 8.64
CA LYS A 209 -1.16 -1.37 8.93
C LYS A 209 -0.36 -1.68 7.66
N TRP A 210 -0.97 -2.42 6.73
CA TRP A 210 -0.34 -2.88 5.50
C TRP A 210 -1.30 -2.72 4.31
N LEU A 211 -0.76 -2.27 3.19
CA LEU A 211 -1.36 -2.31 1.86
C LEU A 211 -0.95 -3.61 1.18
N GLN A 212 -1.93 -4.30 0.57
CA GLN A 212 -1.64 -5.49 -0.21
C GLN A 212 -1.22 -5.08 -1.61
N ILE A 213 -0.18 -5.72 -2.12
CA ILE A 213 0.30 -5.54 -3.49
C ILE A 213 0.26 -6.92 -4.14
N GLY A 214 -0.38 -7.05 -5.31
CA GLY A 214 -0.30 -8.24 -6.14
C GLY A 214 -0.80 -9.54 -5.51
N VAL A 215 -1.61 -9.48 -4.45
CA VAL A 215 -2.10 -10.68 -3.76
C VAL A 215 -3.22 -11.31 -4.59
N ALA A 216 -3.11 -12.60 -4.91
CA ALA A 216 -4.16 -13.32 -5.60
C ALA A 216 -5.37 -13.54 -4.69
N ASP A 217 -6.57 -13.38 -5.25
CA ASP A 217 -7.89 -13.46 -4.59
C ASP A 217 -8.20 -14.81 -3.89
N ASN A 218 -7.30 -15.80 -3.99
CA ASN A 218 -7.54 -17.19 -3.57
C ASN A 218 -6.71 -17.66 -2.37
N SER A 219 -5.82 -16.85 -1.79
CA SER A 219 -5.04 -17.31 -0.64
C SER A 219 -5.77 -17.03 0.67
N VAL A 220 -6.76 -17.85 1.04
CA VAL A 220 -7.20 -17.93 2.44
C VAL A 220 -5.93 -17.94 3.30
N LYS A 221 -5.67 -16.85 4.05
CA LYS A 221 -4.71 -16.92 5.13
C LYS A 221 -5.37 -17.86 6.11
N ASP A 222 -4.87 -19.09 6.17
CA ASP A 222 -5.09 -19.96 7.31
C ASP A 222 -4.50 -19.20 8.51
N GLU A 223 -5.32 -18.34 9.11
CA GLU A 223 -5.06 -17.85 10.45
C GLU A 223 -5.25 -19.06 11.35
N ASP A 224 -4.14 -19.70 11.71
CA ASP A 224 -4.08 -20.64 12.83
C ASP A 224 -4.48 -19.87 14.11
N GLU A 225 -5.78 -19.87 14.40
CA GLU A 225 -6.31 -19.54 15.73
C GLU A 225 -6.17 -20.74 16.66
N SER A 226 -5.42 -20.53 17.74
CA SER A 226 -5.53 -21.17 19.07
C SER A 226 -5.10 -22.65 19.20
N GLY A 227 -4.47 -23.10 20.28
CA GLY A 227 -4.25 -22.48 21.59
C GLY A 227 -3.48 -23.42 22.52
N SER A 228 -3.04 -22.83 23.64
CA SER A 228 -2.78 -23.44 24.96
C SER A 228 -2.39 -24.93 25.04
N GLU A 229 -1.14 -25.19 25.43
CA GLU A 229 -0.85 -26.26 26.40
C GLU A 229 0.02 -25.69 27.52
N GLU A 230 -0.63 -25.37 28.64
CA GLU A 230 -0.05 -25.50 29.97
C GLU A 230 -0.23 -26.97 30.40
N GLU A 231 0.88 -27.68 30.66
CA GLU A 231 1.13 -28.48 31.88
C GLU A 231 2.60 -28.93 31.94
#